data_AF-A0A662K3D8-F1
#
_entry.id   AF-A0A662K3D8-F1
#
_cell.length_a   1.000
_cell.length_b   1.000
_cell.length_c   1.000
_cell.angle_alpha   90.00
_cell.angle_beta   90.00
_cell.angle_gamma   90.00
#
_symmetry.space_group_name_H-M   'P 1'
#
loop_
_entity.id
_entity.type
_entity.pdbx_description
1 polymer ?
#
loop_
_entity_poly.entity_id
_entity_poly.type
_entity_poly.pdbx_seq_one_letter_code
_entity_poly.pdbx_strand_id
1 'polypeptide(L)'
;MKTSIILCGYIITILLFSLLTGVIIDAKSLKLVPNNGNFDIRFTNDTGKGFLDGVKKFINNIVNNNVEVNDEIETTLNDLRDKLIDKTGFKRGLVVTTVDEVEEGQNFSVMVTDYSGEPVKDAKVSLVGILTFSGAYETNESGMVQITAPNVTSSEETIMILAEKILYIPGFKTVRILDVDKTLTIDVRSGINAGEQFEVFVKTADGKPVENATVEFDGKNLSTDENGSVIFTAPLITNDRYYEITAEKNGYSSAKVDITVFGKETSFLSLIIGNWILVSVIIAIGTIALFAVWWYRQY
;
A
#
# COMPACT_ATOMS: atom_id res chain seq x y z
N MET A 1 4.97 56.02 -3.05
CA MET A 1 4.99 56.28 -4.51
C MET A 1 6.05 55.49 -5.29
N LYS A 2 7.23 55.15 -4.73
CA LYS A 2 8.24 54.32 -5.43
C LYS A 2 7.97 52.80 -5.42
N THR A 3 7.16 52.30 -4.49
CA THR A 3 6.92 50.86 -4.32
C THR A 3 5.89 50.28 -5.31
N SER A 4 4.90 51.05 -5.76
CA SER A 4 3.89 50.59 -6.74
C SER A 4 4.42 50.47 -8.17
N ILE A 5 5.41 51.27 -8.55
CA ILE A 5 6.00 51.23 -9.91
C ILE A 5 6.88 49.97 -10.09
N ILE A 6 7.55 49.53 -9.02
CA ILE A 6 8.37 48.30 -9.04
C ILE A 6 7.47 47.05 -9.07
N LEU A 7 6.35 47.06 -8.35
CA LEU A 7 5.38 45.95 -8.36
C LEU A 7 4.66 45.81 -9.70
N CYS A 8 4.23 46.93 -10.31
CA CYS A 8 3.66 46.93 -11.67
C CYS A 8 4.69 46.49 -12.70
N GLY A 9 5.95 46.95 -12.58
CA GLY A 9 7.04 46.50 -13.45
C GLY A 9 7.25 44.99 -13.39
N TYR A 10 7.23 44.39 -12.19
CA TYR A 10 7.40 42.95 -11.99
C TYR A 10 6.24 42.14 -12.57
N ILE A 11 5.00 42.58 -12.34
CA ILE A 11 3.79 41.93 -12.85
C ILE A 11 3.73 42.03 -14.39
N ILE A 12 4.13 43.17 -14.96
CA ILE A 12 4.22 43.39 -16.40
C ILE A 12 5.34 42.54 -17.02
N THR A 13 6.50 42.39 -16.38
CA THR A 13 7.55 41.48 -16.87
C THR A 13 7.14 40.02 -16.78
N ILE A 14 6.40 39.60 -15.74
CA ILE A 14 5.87 38.24 -15.62
C ILE A 14 4.81 37.99 -16.70
N LEU A 15 3.92 38.95 -16.97
CA LEU A 15 2.92 38.89 -18.05
C LEU A 15 3.55 38.90 -19.45
N LEU A 16 4.60 39.72 -19.68
CA LEU A 16 5.32 39.74 -20.95
C LEU A 16 6.16 38.48 -21.16
N PHE A 17 6.78 37.94 -20.11
CA PHE A 17 7.57 36.70 -20.19
C PHE A 17 6.67 35.49 -20.42
N SER A 18 5.50 35.44 -19.77
CA SER A 18 4.48 34.39 -20.00
C SER A 18 3.77 34.52 -21.36
N LEU A 19 3.60 35.72 -21.90
CA LEU A 19 3.18 35.91 -23.30
C LEU A 19 4.28 35.50 -24.30
N LEU A 20 5.56 35.76 -24.01
CA LEU A 20 6.67 35.41 -24.91
C LEU A 20 6.88 33.89 -25.01
N THR A 21 6.65 33.14 -23.93
CA THR A 21 6.78 31.68 -23.92
C THR A 21 5.48 30.95 -24.31
N GLY A 22 4.32 31.60 -24.19
CA GLY A 22 3.00 31.00 -24.44
C GLY A 22 2.39 31.26 -25.82
N VAL A 23 2.89 32.24 -26.59
CA VAL A 23 2.44 32.47 -27.98
C VAL A 23 3.33 31.68 -28.95
N ILE A 24 3.20 30.35 -28.96
CA ILE A 24 3.55 29.54 -30.13
C ILE A 24 2.28 28.85 -30.60
N ILE A 25 1.38 29.64 -31.20
CA ILE A 25 0.42 29.10 -32.16
C ILE A 25 1.06 29.31 -33.53
N ASP A 26 1.68 28.22 -34.02
CA ASP A 26 2.38 28.06 -35.30
C ASP A 26 3.62 28.98 -35.52
N ALA A 27 4.81 28.42 -35.26
CA ALA A 27 6.12 29.05 -35.44
C ALA A 27 6.39 29.58 -36.87
N LYS A 28 5.52 29.33 -37.85
CA LYS A 28 5.57 29.91 -39.20
C LYS A 28 5.15 31.39 -39.29
N SER A 29 4.40 31.90 -38.31
CA SER A 29 3.78 33.24 -38.37
C SER A 29 4.56 34.34 -37.63
N LEU A 30 5.67 33.96 -36.98
CA LEU A 30 6.58 34.85 -36.28
C LEU A 30 7.80 35.13 -37.17
N LYS A 31 8.11 36.41 -37.45
CA LYS A 31 9.40 36.79 -38.06
C LYS A 31 10.18 37.68 -37.12
N LEU A 32 11.42 37.28 -36.86
CA LEU A 32 12.45 38.13 -36.26
C LEU A 32 13.04 38.99 -37.37
N VAL A 33 12.85 40.30 -37.28
CA VAL A 33 13.43 41.24 -38.25
C VAL A 33 14.60 41.96 -37.57
N PRO A 34 15.82 41.85 -38.11
CA PRO A 34 16.96 42.60 -37.57
C PRO A 34 16.74 44.11 -37.78
N ASN A 35 16.92 44.89 -36.72
CA ASN A 35 16.83 46.35 -36.73
C ASN A 35 17.95 46.95 -35.88
N ASN A 36 18.98 47.50 -36.53
CA ASN A 36 20.05 48.31 -35.93
C ASN A 36 20.62 47.76 -34.61
N GLY A 37 20.92 46.46 -34.57
CA GLY A 37 21.53 45.79 -33.41
C GLY A 37 20.54 45.09 -32.47
N ASN A 38 19.23 45.23 -32.68
CA ASN A 38 18.17 44.51 -31.95
C ASN A 38 17.28 43.68 -32.88
N PHE A 39 16.49 42.77 -32.30
CA PHE A 39 15.49 41.97 -33.01
C PHE A 39 14.08 42.48 -32.72
N ASP A 40 13.32 42.81 -33.77
CA ASP A 40 11.93 43.23 -33.68
C ASP A 40 11.02 42.01 -33.94
N ILE A 41 10.05 41.75 -33.06
CA ILE A 41 9.12 40.61 -33.18
C ILE A 41 7.88 41.08 -33.95
N ARG A 42 7.60 40.47 -35.10
CA ARG A 42 6.42 40.79 -35.92
C ARG A 42 5.58 39.55 -36.22
N PHE A 43 4.26 39.70 -36.04
CA PHE A 43 3.27 38.72 -36.49
C PHE A 43 2.88 38.99 -37.95
N THR A 44 2.77 37.94 -38.75
CA THR A 44 2.41 38.05 -40.17
C THR A 44 0.90 38.03 -40.45
N ASN A 45 0.06 37.80 -39.45
CA ASN A 45 -1.40 37.87 -39.60
C ASN A 45 -1.98 39.21 -39.09
N ASP A 46 -3.08 39.66 -39.69
CA ASP A 46 -3.69 40.96 -39.36
C ASP A 46 -4.39 40.96 -37.99
N THR A 47 -4.82 39.78 -37.52
CA THR A 47 -5.41 39.57 -36.18
C THR A 47 -4.40 39.77 -35.05
N GLY A 48 -3.14 39.33 -35.21
CA GLY A 48 -2.08 39.51 -34.21
C GLY A 48 -1.55 40.96 -34.13
N LYS A 49 -1.58 41.70 -35.25
CA LYS A 49 -1.22 43.12 -35.27
C LYS A 49 -2.22 43.99 -34.51
N GLY A 50 -3.52 43.75 -34.69
CA GLY A 50 -4.58 44.47 -33.97
C GLY A 50 -4.50 44.29 -32.45
N PHE A 51 -4.14 43.09 -31.99
CA PHE A 51 -3.93 42.79 -30.57
C PHE A 51 -2.74 43.57 -29.99
N LEU A 52 -1.57 43.55 -30.65
CA LEU A 52 -0.39 44.30 -30.17
C LEU A 52 -0.59 45.81 -30.17
N ASP A 53 -1.30 46.36 -31.16
CA ASP A 53 -1.59 47.79 -31.21
C ASP A 53 -2.58 48.19 -30.09
N GLY A 54 -3.56 47.34 -29.80
CA GLY A 54 -4.45 47.48 -28.65
C GLY A 54 -3.71 47.44 -27.31
N VAL A 55 -2.79 46.49 -27.13
CA VAL A 55 -1.96 46.38 -25.91
C VAL A 55 -1.01 47.56 -25.76
N LYS A 56 -0.35 48.02 -26.84
CA LYS A 56 0.50 49.22 -26.82
C LYS A 56 -0.28 50.48 -26.44
N LYS A 57 -1.49 50.64 -26.98
CA LYS A 57 -2.37 51.78 -26.67
C LYS A 57 -2.88 51.74 -25.23
N PHE A 58 -3.20 50.55 -24.71
CA PHE A 58 -3.58 50.32 -23.31
C PHE A 58 -2.43 50.65 -22.35
N ILE A 59 -1.22 50.15 -22.63
CA ILE A 59 -0.02 50.45 -21.83
C ILE A 59 0.30 51.96 -21.86
N ASN A 60 0.25 52.60 -23.03
CA ASN A 60 0.46 54.04 -23.14
C ASN A 60 -0.59 54.86 -22.39
N ASN A 61 -1.83 54.39 -22.29
CA ASN A 61 -2.87 55.06 -21.50
C ASN A 61 -2.66 54.91 -19.99
N ILE A 62 -2.16 53.77 -19.52
CA ILE A 62 -1.84 53.53 -18.09
C ILE A 62 -0.59 54.29 -17.65
N VAL A 63 0.43 54.36 -18.50
CA VAL A 63 1.71 55.02 -18.16
C VAL A 63 1.57 56.56 -18.15
N ASN A 64 0.71 57.12 -19.00
CA ASN A 64 0.59 58.58 -19.16
C ASN A 64 -0.53 59.24 -18.34
N ASN A 65 -1.52 58.48 -17.88
CA ASN A 65 -2.55 59.00 -16.99
C ASN A 65 -2.42 58.25 -15.67
N ASN A 66 -2.25 58.96 -14.56
CA ASN A 66 -2.27 58.40 -13.21
C ASN A 66 -3.65 57.78 -12.92
N VAL A 67 -3.89 56.56 -13.40
CA VAL A 67 -5.13 55.83 -13.18
C VAL A 67 -5.02 55.17 -11.80
N GLU A 68 -5.81 55.66 -10.84
CA GLU A 68 -6.13 54.87 -9.65
C GLU A 68 -6.95 53.66 -10.11
N VAL A 69 -6.42 52.47 -9.84
CA VAL A 69 -7.12 51.21 -10.09
C VAL A 69 -8.33 51.19 -9.17
N ASN A 70 -9.52 51.38 -9.73
CA ASN A 70 -10.78 51.24 -9.02
C ASN A 70 -11.28 49.78 -9.13
N ASP A 71 -12.25 49.41 -8.28
CA ASP A 71 -12.77 48.05 -8.16
C ASP A 71 -13.28 47.46 -9.50
N GLU A 72 -13.74 48.33 -10.41
CA GLU A 72 -14.22 47.96 -11.74
C GLU A 72 -13.07 47.53 -12.67
N ILE A 73 -11.92 48.22 -12.61
CA ILE A 73 -10.71 47.84 -13.34
C ILE A 73 -10.12 46.54 -12.77
N GLU A 74 -10.12 46.36 -11.45
CA GLU A 74 -9.64 45.13 -10.80
C GLU A 74 -10.52 43.92 -11.16
N THR A 75 -11.85 44.10 -11.17
CA THR A 75 -12.80 43.07 -11.62
C THR A 75 -12.57 42.71 -13.09
N THR A 76 -12.33 43.72 -13.94
CA THR A 76 -12.06 43.50 -15.37
C THR A 76 -10.72 42.79 -15.59
N LEU A 77 -9.70 43.11 -14.79
CA LEU A 77 -8.40 42.43 -14.85
C LEU A 77 -8.48 40.98 -14.36
N ASN A 78 -9.30 40.70 -13.33
CA ASN A 78 -9.55 39.35 -12.86
C ASN A 78 -10.34 38.52 -13.89
N ASP A 79 -11.39 39.09 -14.51
CA ASP A 79 -12.12 38.45 -15.60
C ASP A 79 -11.22 38.20 -16.83
N LEU A 80 -10.33 39.14 -17.17
CA LEU A 80 -9.34 38.95 -18.22
C LEU A 80 -8.29 37.90 -17.86
N ARG A 81 -7.83 37.84 -16.61
CA ARG A 81 -6.94 36.79 -16.10
C ARG A 81 -7.59 35.42 -16.22
N ASP A 82 -8.83 35.28 -15.79
CA ASP A 82 -9.55 34.01 -15.82
C ASP A 82 -9.83 33.56 -17.26
N LYS A 83 -10.22 34.50 -18.14
CA LYS A 83 -10.37 34.25 -19.59
C LYS A 83 -9.05 33.95 -20.29
N LEU A 84 -7.93 34.50 -19.83
CA LEU A 84 -6.59 34.19 -20.34
C LEU A 84 -6.12 32.82 -19.85
N ILE A 85 -6.40 32.43 -18.61
CA ILE A 85 -6.13 31.08 -18.09
C ILE A 85 -6.89 30.04 -18.92
N ASP A 86 -8.16 30.32 -19.27
CA ASP A 86 -9.01 29.46 -20.11
C ASP A 86 -8.50 29.36 -21.57
N LYS A 87 -8.02 30.46 -22.16
CA LYS A 87 -7.58 30.50 -23.57
C LYS A 87 -6.11 30.14 -23.84
N THR A 88 -5.21 30.32 -22.87
CA THR A 88 -3.76 30.08 -23.07
C THR A 88 -3.33 28.65 -22.78
N GLY A 89 -4.21 27.82 -22.19
CA GLY A 89 -3.85 26.46 -21.84
C GLY A 89 -2.69 26.41 -20.86
N PHE A 90 -2.58 27.38 -19.93
CA PHE A 90 -1.68 27.30 -18.78
C PHE A 90 -2.21 26.23 -17.83
N LYS A 91 -2.12 24.97 -18.28
CA LYS A 91 -2.45 23.81 -17.48
C LYS A 91 -1.50 23.83 -16.30
N ARG A 92 -2.04 24.11 -15.13
CA ARG A 92 -1.34 23.89 -13.86
C ARG A 92 -0.90 22.43 -13.87
N GLY A 93 0.40 22.16 -13.78
CA GLY A 93 0.88 20.79 -13.72
C GLY A 93 0.70 20.24 -12.32
N LEU A 94 0.36 18.96 -12.24
CA LEU A 94 0.25 18.26 -10.96
C LEU A 94 1.64 17.81 -10.51
N VAL A 95 1.88 17.97 -9.21
CA VAL A 95 3.05 17.45 -8.51
C VAL A 95 2.55 16.41 -7.52
N VAL A 96 3.13 15.21 -7.61
CA VAL A 96 2.79 14.09 -6.73
C VAL A 96 3.89 13.93 -5.69
N THR A 97 3.55 14.05 -4.41
CA THR A 97 4.47 13.85 -3.29
C THR A 97 3.98 12.70 -2.41
N THR A 98 4.88 11.78 -2.10
CA THR A 98 4.64 10.59 -1.27
C THR A 98 5.98 10.07 -0.75
N VAL A 99 5.97 9.00 0.05
CA VAL A 99 7.17 8.23 0.43
C VAL A 99 7.87 7.63 -0.79
N ASP A 100 9.16 7.32 -0.65
CA ASP A 100 9.93 6.66 -1.72
C ASP A 100 9.83 5.14 -1.64
N GLU A 101 9.59 4.61 -0.44
CA GLU A 101 9.51 3.17 -0.15
C GLU A 101 8.37 2.89 0.83
N VAL A 102 7.66 1.78 0.65
CA VAL A 102 6.60 1.31 1.55
C VAL A 102 6.51 -0.21 1.50
N GLU A 103 6.30 -0.87 2.63
CA GLU A 103 6.02 -2.32 2.66
C GLU A 103 4.63 -2.59 2.06
N GLU A 104 4.51 -3.68 1.32
CA GLU A 104 3.20 -4.13 0.83
C GLU A 104 2.17 -4.28 1.96
N GLY A 105 0.89 -4.00 1.67
CA GLY A 105 -0.19 -4.02 2.65
C GLY A 105 -0.18 -2.85 3.65
N GLN A 106 0.88 -2.05 3.74
CA GLN A 106 0.89 -0.85 4.57
C GLN A 106 0.17 0.32 3.89
N ASN A 107 -0.42 1.20 4.71
CA ASN A 107 -1.04 2.43 4.22
C ASN A 107 0.01 3.55 4.09
N PHE A 108 -0.05 4.29 2.99
CA PHE A 108 0.76 5.48 2.76
C PHE A 108 -0.09 6.62 2.18
N SER A 109 0.45 7.84 2.29
CA SER A 109 -0.23 9.06 1.89
C SER A 109 0.32 9.64 0.62
N VAL A 110 -0.57 10.06 -0.27
CA VAL A 110 -0.23 10.79 -1.50
C VAL A 110 -0.80 12.20 -1.43
N MET A 111 0.07 13.18 -1.56
CA MET A 111 -0.27 14.59 -1.74
C MET A 111 -0.20 14.94 -3.23
N VAL A 112 -1.24 15.61 -3.72
CA VAL A 112 -1.27 16.21 -5.06
C VAL A 112 -1.41 17.72 -4.91
N THR A 113 -0.41 18.45 -5.42
CA THR A 113 -0.42 19.91 -5.51
C THR A 113 -0.31 20.35 -6.96
N ASP A 114 -0.57 21.63 -7.24
CA ASP A 114 -0.14 22.25 -8.48
C ASP A 114 1.33 22.73 -8.40
N TYR A 115 1.86 23.27 -9.52
CA TYR A 115 3.22 23.85 -9.54
C TYR A 115 3.40 25.09 -8.66
N SER A 116 2.34 25.73 -8.18
CA SER A 116 2.45 26.80 -7.18
C SER A 116 2.51 26.26 -5.75
N GLY A 117 2.33 24.95 -5.56
CA GLY A 117 2.31 24.30 -4.25
C GLY A 117 0.93 24.26 -3.60
N GLU A 118 -0.11 24.70 -4.31
CA GLU A 118 -1.49 24.69 -3.79
C GLU A 118 -2.09 23.27 -3.88
N PRO A 119 -2.80 22.80 -2.85
CA PRO A 119 -3.41 21.47 -2.85
C PRO A 119 -4.52 21.34 -3.90
N VAL A 120 -4.57 20.20 -4.59
CA VAL A 120 -5.56 19.95 -5.64
C VAL A 120 -6.57 18.92 -5.14
N LYS A 121 -7.77 19.39 -4.77
CA LYS A 121 -8.95 18.55 -4.45
C LYS A 121 -9.44 17.75 -5.66
N ASP A 122 -10.07 16.60 -5.49
CA ASP A 122 -10.73 15.79 -6.52
C ASP A 122 -9.79 15.43 -7.71
N ALA A 123 -8.48 15.33 -7.46
CA ALA A 123 -7.53 14.79 -8.42
C ALA A 123 -7.61 13.27 -8.36
N LYS A 124 -7.69 12.64 -9.54
CA LYS A 124 -7.76 11.19 -9.68
C LYS A 124 -6.35 10.61 -9.55
N VAL A 125 -6.14 9.73 -8.58
CA VAL A 125 -4.85 9.07 -8.32
C VAL A 125 -4.98 7.58 -8.64
N SER A 126 -4.08 7.06 -9.47
CA SER A 126 -4.06 5.65 -9.89
C SER A 126 -2.68 5.04 -9.70
N LEU A 127 -2.63 3.78 -9.29
CA LEU A 127 -1.39 3.00 -9.20
C LEU A 127 -1.24 2.18 -10.47
N VAL A 128 -0.14 2.41 -11.16
CA VAL A 128 0.19 1.78 -12.45
C VAL A 128 1.50 1.00 -12.27
N GLY A 129 1.38 -0.32 -12.17
CA GLY A 129 2.48 -1.28 -12.23
C GLY A 129 2.44 -2.08 -13.53
N ILE A 130 3.41 -2.98 -13.73
CA ILE A 130 3.51 -3.82 -14.94
C ILE A 130 2.29 -4.75 -15.07
N LEU A 131 1.80 -5.28 -13.94
CA LEU A 131 0.66 -6.21 -13.88
C LEU A 131 -0.52 -5.70 -13.06
N THR A 132 -0.38 -4.52 -12.43
CA THR A 132 -1.35 -4.00 -11.46
C THR A 132 -1.83 -2.63 -11.90
N PHE A 133 -3.14 -2.51 -12.14
CA PHE A 133 -3.82 -1.22 -12.25
C PHE A 133 -4.84 -1.15 -11.12
N SER A 134 -4.56 -0.38 -10.07
CA SER A 134 -5.55 -0.19 -9.00
C SER A 134 -6.56 0.88 -9.40
N GLY A 135 -7.72 0.84 -8.75
CA GLY A 135 -8.79 1.81 -8.92
C GLY A 135 -8.35 3.27 -8.74
N ALA A 136 -9.23 4.16 -9.15
CA ALA A 136 -9.08 5.60 -9.08
C ALA A 136 -9.44 6.10 -7.68
N TYR A 137 -8.46 6.57 -6.92
CA TYR A 137 -8.69 7.30 -5.68
C TYR A 137 -8.87 8.79 -5.98
N GLU A 138 -9.55 9.52 -5.12
CA GLU A 138 -9.73 10.97 -5.26
C GLU A 138 -9.13 11.69 -4.05
N THR A 139 -8.43 12.79 -4.30
CA THR A 139 -7.86 13.63 -3.25
C THR A 139 -8.93 14.45 -2.53
N ASN A 140 -8.75 14.62 -1.21
CA ASN A 140 -9.61 15.47 -0.39
C ASN A 140 -9.28 16.97 -0.57
N GLU A 141 -9.92 17.84 0.22
CA GLU A 141 -9.73 19.30 0.14
C GLU A 141 -8.29 19.76 0.40
N SER A 142 -7.53 18.97 1.16
CA SER A 142 -6.11 19.20 1.42
C SER A 142 -5.19 18.61 0.33
N GLY A 143 -5.75 18.12 -0.79
CA GLY A 143 -5.00 17.48 -1.86
C GLY A 143 -4.45 16.10 -1.49
N MET A 144 -4.97 15.47 -0.43
CA MET A 144 -4.42 14.23 0.14
C MET A 144 -5.31 13.03 -0.14
N VAL A 145 -4.69 11.86 -0.28
CA VAL A 145 -5.38 10.57 -0.35
C VAL A 145 -4.57 9.47 0.33
N GLN A 146 -5.26 8.57 1.04
CA GLN A 146 -4.65 7.40 1.69
C GLN A 146 -4.82 6.17 0.80
N ILE A 147 -3.73 5.43 0.60
CA ILE A 147 -3.68 4.26 -0.28
C ILE A 147 -3.00 3.11 0.47
N THR A 148 -3.51 1.89 0.29
CA THR A 148 -2.84 0.67 0.76
C THR A 148 -1.91 0.16 -0.33
N ALA A 149 -0.64 -0.08 0.01
CA ALA A 149 0.34 -0.65 -0.89
C ALA A 149 -0.13 -2.02 -1.40
N PRO A 150 -0.13 -2.26 -2.72
CA PRO A 150 -0.54 -3.55 -3.26
C PRO A 150 0.49 -4.63 -2.92
N ASN A 151 0.08 -5.89 -3.01
CA ASN A 151 1.00 -7.01 -2.85
C ASN A 151 1.97 -7.10 -4.04
N VAL A 152 3.23 -7.39 -3.75
CA VAL A 152 4.29 -7.66 -4.74
C VAL A 152 4.89 -9.04 -4.48
N THR A 153 5.67 -9.55 -5.43
CA THR A 153 6.42 -10.81 -5.27
C THR A 153 7.92 -10.60 -5.19
N SER A 154 8.38 -9.34 -5.29
CA SER A 154 9.78 -8.93 -5.18
C SER A 154 9.88 -7.46 -4.78
N SER A 155 10.84 -7.14 -3.91
CA SER A 155 11.18 -5.77 -3.50
C SER A 155 11.82 -4.92 -4.61
N GLU A 156 12.08 -5.50 -5.78
CA GLU A 156 12.59 -4.78 -6.96
C GLU A 156 11.46 -4.06 -7.73
N GLU A 157 10.19 -4.35 -7.42
CA GLU A 157 9.06 -3.77 -8.13
C GLU A 157 8.83 -2.30 -7.74
N THR A 158 8.78 -1.44 -8.75
CA THR A 158 8.39 -0.04 -8.61
C THR A 158 7.02 0.19 -9.21
N ILE A 159 6.17 0.95 -8.51
CA ILE A 159 4.85 1.34 -8.99
C ILE A 159 4.84 2.83 -9.30
N MET A 160 4.23 3.20 -10.42
CA MET A 160 3.98 4.59 -10.77
C MET A 160 2.65 5.04 -10.18
N ILE A 161 2.69 6.12 -9.40
CA ILE A 161 1.51 6.85 -8.97
C ILE A 161 1.24 7.92 -10.01
N LEU A 162 0.10 7.84 -10.69
CA LEU A 162 -0.35 8.79 -11.71
C LEU A 162 -1.50 9.64 -11.14
N ALA A 163 -1.35 10.96 -11.19
CA ALA A 163 -2.39 11.90 -10.84
C ALA A 163 -2.94 12.61 -12.09
N GLU A 164 -4.26 12.63 -12.25
CA GLU A 164 -4.98 13.22 -13.38
C GLU A 164 -6.09 14.15 -12.90
N LYS A 165 -6.25 15.30 -13.55
CA LYS A 165 -7.41 16.19 -13.39
C LYS A 165 -7.68 16.96 -14.67
N ILE A 166 -8.96 17.13 -15.02
CA ILE A 166 -9.37 17.90 -16.19
C ILE A 166 -8.78 19.32 -16.11
N LEU A 167 -8.22 19.81 -17.22
CA LEU A 167 -7.49 21.10 -17.33
C LEU A 167 -6.12 21.17 -16.61
N TYR A 168 -5.62 20.07 -16.06
CA TYR A 168 -4.26 19.97 -15.52
C TYR A 168 -3.35 19.14 -16.44
N ILE A 169 -2.02 19.35 -16.34
CA ILE A 169 -1.04 18.39 -16.88
C ILE A 169 -0.89 17.28 -15.84
N PRO A 170 -0.98 15.99 -16.22
CA PRO A 170 -0.82 14.88 -15.29
C PRO A 170 0.54 14.92 -14.59
N GLY A 171 0.54 14.49 -13.33
CA GLY A 171 1.75 14.36 -12.52
C GLY A 171 2.00 12.89 -12.21
N PHE A 172 3.26 12.50 -12.04
CA PHE A 172 3.60 11.14 -11.63
C PHE A 172 4.78 11.11 -10.67
N LYS A 173 4.80 10.08 -9.83
CA LYS A 173 5.94 9.72 -8.98
C LYS A 173 6.03 8.20 -8.87
N THR A 174 7.25 7.66 -8.84
CA THR A 174 7.48 6.23 -8.61
C THR A 174 7.72 5.96 -7.12
N VAL A 175 7.23 4.82 -6.64
CA VAL A 175 7.45 4.31 -5.28
C VAL A 175 7.91 2.87 -5.36
N ARG A 176 8.90 2.48 -4.54
CA ARG A 176 9.32 1.08 -4.40
C ARG A 176 8.44 0.39 -3.35
N ILE A 177 7.84 -0.74 -3.71
CA ILE A 177 7.10 -1.55 -2.76
C ILE A 177 8.03 -2.65 -2.25
N LEU A 178 8.20 -2.73 -0.93
CA LEU A 178 9.02 -3.76 -0.30
C LEU A 178 8.16 -5.00 -0.10
N ASP A 179 8.63 -6.10 -0.66
CA ASP A 179 8.08 -7.45 -0.43
C ASP A 179 8.31 -7.84 1.02
N VAL A 180 7.26 -8.32 1.67
CA VAL A 180 7.33 -8.80 3.06
C VAL A 180 7.41 -10.32 3.01
N ASP A 181 8.30 -10.92 3.78
CA ASP A 181 8.38 -12.39 3.85
C ASP A 181 7.10 -12.95 4.48
N LYS A 182 6.22 -13.48 3.63
CA LYS A 182 4.94 -14.10 4.01
C LYS A 182 5.09 -15.60 4.28
N THR A 183 6.28 -16.07 4.64
CA THR A 183 6.48 -17.46 5.07
C THR A 183 5.93 -17.67 6.47
N LEU A 184 5.01 -18.63 6.62
CA LEU A 184 4.49 -19.03 7.92
C LEU A 184 5.51 -19.88 8.68
N THR A 185 5.42 -19.83 10.01
CA THR A 185 6.15 -20.66 10.95
C THR A 185 5.18 -21.11 12.03
N ILE A 186 5.35 -22.34 12.51
CA ILE A 186 4.52 -22.95 13.55
C ILE A 186 5.40 -23.13 14.79
N ASP A 187 4.96 -22.55 15.90
CA ASP A 187 5.61 -22.64 17.19
C ASP A 187 4.70 -23.44 18.14
N VAL A 188 5.17 -24.64 18.49
CA VAL A 188 4.42 -25.63 19.27
C VAL A 188 5.39 -26.53 20.04
N ARG A 189 4.95 -27.02 21.20
CA ARG A 189 5.70 -28.01 21.98
C ARG A 189 5.80 -29.34 21.22
N SER A 190 7.01 -29.90 21.12
CA SER A 190 7.27 -31.12 20.33
C SER A 190 6.67 -32.42 20.89
N GLY A 191 6.24 -32.42 22.16
CA GLY A 191 5.76 -33.62 22.85
C GLY A 191 4.51 -33.35 23.70
N ILE A 192 3.39 -33.98 23.36
CA ILE A 192 2.06 -33.73 23.96
C ILE A 192 1.46 -35.03 24.50
N ASN A 193 0.84 -35.03 25.68
CA ASN A 193 0.22 -36.24 26.19
C ASN A 193 -1.16 -36.48 25.55
N ALA A 194 -1.53 -37.74 25.34
CA ALA A 194 -2.84 -38.10 24.81
C ALA A 194 -3.99 -37.53 25.66
N GLY A 195 -4.92 -36.83 25.00
CA GLY A 195 -6.07 -36.16 25.64
C GLY A 195 -5.76 -34.81 26.31
N GLU A 196 -4.51 -34.33 26.25
CA GLU A 196 -4.13 -33.01 26.73
C GLU A 196 -4.56 -31.92 25.74
N GLN A 197 -4.91 -30.74 26.26
CA GLN A 197 -5.05 -29.54 25.43
C GLN A 197 -3.69 -28.88 25.25
N PHE A 198 -3.40 -28.43 24.04
CA PHE A 198 -2.16 -27.74 23.71
C PHE A 198 -2.44 -26.58 22.76
N GLU A 199 -1.57 -25.58 22.84
CA GLU A 199 -1.64 -24.35 22.07
C GLU A 199 -0.64 -24.39 20.92
N VAL A 200 -1.05 -23.89 19.77
CA VAL A 200 -0.25 -23.76 18.55
C VAL A 200 -0.22 -22.30 18.15
N PHE A 201 0.97 -21.75 17.95
CA PHE A 201 1.14 -20.38 17.48
C PHE A 201 1.59 -20.37 16.03
N VAL A 202 0.92 -19.56 15.20
CA VAL A 202 1.30 -19.30 13.81
C VAL A 202 1.85 -17.89 13.71
N LYS A 203 3.09 -17.78 13.23
CA LYS A 203 3.82 -16.52 13.08
C LYS A 203 4.41 -16.42 11.67
N THR A 204 4.66 -15.22 11.18
CA THR A 204 5.54 -15.01 10.03
C THR A 204 7.00 -15.25 10.40
N ALA A 205 7.89 -15.35 9.39
CA ALA A 205 9.32 -15.54 9.60
C ALA A 205 9.98 -14.43 10.46
N ASP A 206 9.43 -13.22 10.45
CA ASP A 206 9.85 -12.09 11.30
C ASP A 206 9.25 -12.13 12.72
N GLY A 207 8.45 -13.16 13.04
CA GLY A 207 7.89 -13.41 14.37
C GLY A 207 6.57 -12.70 14.66
N LYS A 208 5.93 -12.03 13.69
CA LYS A 208 4.62 -11.40 13.89
C LYS A 208 3.51 -12.47 13.94
N PRO A 209 2.52 -12.35 14.84
CA PRO A 209 1.40 -13.28 14.91
C PRO A 209 0.51 -13.17 13.66
N VAL A 210 -0.03 -14.30 13.21
CA VAL A 210 -0.90 -14.36 12.02
C VAL A 210 -2.31 -14.76 12.43
N GLU A 211 -3.23 -13.80 12.43
CA GLU A 211 -4.66 -14.02 12.67
C GLU A 211 -5.35 -14.72 11.49
N ASN A 212 -6.39 -15.51 11.74
CA ASN A 212 -7.21 -16.18 10.71
C ASN A 212 -6.42 -17.10 9.77
N ALA A 213 -5.28 -17.64 10.22
CA ALA A 213 -4.61 -18.74 9.54
C ALA A 213 -5.34 -20.05 9.87
N THR A 214 -5.54 -20.90 8.86
CA THR A 214 -6.13 -22.23 9.04
C THR A 214 -5.04 -23.19 9.47
N VAL A 215 -5.20 -23.79 10.65
CA VAL A 215 -4.32 -24.83 11.17
C VAL A 215 -5.04 -26.16 11.12
N GLU A 216 -4.41 -27.16 10.51
CA GLU A 216 -4.89 -28.54 10.49
C GLU A 216 -4.12 -29.39 11.50
N PHE A 217 -4.85 -30.12 12.33
CA PHE A 217 -4.32 -31.16 13.20
C PHE A 217 -5.30 -32.32 13.33
N ASP A 218 -4.85 -33.54 13.06
CA ASP A 218 -5.66 -34.77 13.16
C ASP A 218 -7.01 -34.67 12.38
N GLY A 219 -6.96 -34.08 11.18
CA GLY A 219 -8.12 -33.86 10.31
C GLY A 219 -9.09 -32.77 10.77
N LYS A 220 -8.74 -31.99 11.81
CA LYS A 220 -9.51 -30.83 12.27
C LYS A 220 -8.84 -29.54 11.82
N ASN A 221 -9.65 -28.67 11.23
CA ASN A 221 -9.22 -27.33 10.81
C ASN A 221 -9.80 -26.28 11.75
N LEU A 222 -8.92 -25.48 12.35
CA LEU A 222 -9.29 -24.35 13.20
C LEU A 222 -8.56 -23.10 12.74
N SER A 223 -9.14 -21.93 13.00
CA SER A 223 -8.54 -20.65 12.66
C SER A 223 -7.85 -20.01 13.88
N THR A 224 -6.71 -19.38 13.65
CA THR A 224 -5.99 -18.63 14.69
C THR A 224 -6.70 -17.34 15.07
N ASP A 225 -6.55 -16.93 16.34
CA ASP A 225 -7.03 -15.67 16.88
C ASP A 225 -6.08 -14.48 16.57
N GLU A 226 -6.38 -13.30 17.13
CA GLU A 226 -5.58 -12.06 16.93
C GLU A 226 -4.12 -12.18 17.40
N ASN A 227 -3.83 -13.14 18.29
CA ASN A 227 -2.47 -13.42 18.78
C ASN A 227 -1.79 -14.53 17.96
N GLY A 228 -2.42 -14.97 16.87
CA GLY A 228 -1.94 -16.08 16.05
C GLY A 228 -2.05 -17.44 16.77
N SER A 229 -2.90 -17.55 17.79
CA SER A 229 -3.02 -18.76 18.62
C SER A 229 -4.25 -19.59 18.26
N VAL A 230 -4.12 -20.90 18.43
CA VAL A 230 -5.22 -21.85 18.36
C VAL A 230 -4.99 -23.02 19.33
N ILE A 231 -6.06 -23.48 19.97
CA ILE A 231 -6.02 -24.57 20.96
C ILE A 231 -6.60 -25.84 20.36
N PHE A 232 -5.84 -26.93 20.43
CA PHE A 232 -6.28 -28.27 20.07
C PHE A 232 -6.31 -29.20 21.28
N THR A 233 -7.08 -30.28 21.17
CA THR A 233 -7.04 -31.41 22.10
C THR A 233 -6.40 -32.61 21.40
N ALA A 234 -5.33 -33.14 21.97
CA ALA A 234 -4.63 -34.31 21.44
C ALA A 234 -5.53 -35.56 21.44
N PRO A 235 -5.46 -36.41 20.42
CA PRO A 235 -6.24 -37.64 20.37
C PRO A 235 -5.87 -38.61 21.50
N LEU A 236 -6.85 -39.42 21.91
CA LEU A 236 -6.64 -40.47 22.91
C LEU A 236 -6.05 -41.70 22.23
N ILE A 237 -4.74 -41.92 22.43
CA ILE A 237 -4.00 -43.06 21.88
C ILE A 237 -3.25 -43.80 22.98
N THR A 238 -2.94 -45.08 22.76
CA THR A 238 -2.26 -45.95 23.73
C THR A 238 -0.77 -46.12 23.45
N ASN A 239 -0.31 -45.86 22.22
CA ASN A 239 1.08 -45.89 21.83
C ASN A 239 1.48 -44.52 21.27
N ASP A 240 2.75 -44.17 21.42
CA ASP A 240 3.31 -42.93 20.88
C ASP A 240 3.16 -42.87 19.36
N ARG A 241 2.82 -41.69 18.84
CA ARG A 241 2.62 -41.47 17.41
C ARG A 241 3.03 -40.05 17.01
N TYR A 242 3.60 -39.93 15.81
CA TYR A 242 3.87 -38.66 15.15
C TYR A 242 2.62 -38.09 14.48
N TYR A 243 2.41 -36.80 14.63
CA TYR A 243 1.36 -36.05 13.95
C TYR A 243 1.95 -34.84 13.24
N GLU A 244 1.55 -34.62 11.99
CA GLU A 244 1.86 -33.40 11.24
C GLU A 244 0.81 -32.34 11.60
N ILE A 245 1.27 -31.11 11.86
CA ILE A 245 0.44 -29.91 11.92
C ILE A 245 0.79 -29.07 10.69
N THR A 246 -0.23 -28.64 9.95
CA THR A 246 -0.06 -27.73 8.82
C THR A 246 -0.74 -26.39 9.11
N ALA A 247 -0.17 -25.30 8.58
CA ALA A 247 -0.75 -23.97 8.66
C ALA A 247 -0.80 -23.33 7.27
N GLU A 248 -1.96 -22.82 6.90
CA GLU A 248 -2.21 -22.21 5.60
C GLU A 248 -2.99 -20.89 5.74
N LYS A 249 -2.62 -19.91 4.91
CA LYS A 249 -3.35 -18.66 4.78
C LYS A 249 -3.20 -18.13 3.35
N ASN A 250 -4.29 -17.62 2.78
CA ASN A 250 -4.26 -17.04 1.45
C ASN A 250 -3.24 -15.89 1.39
N GLY A 251 -2.34 -15.94 0.40
CA GLY A 251 -1.26 -14.97 0.23
C GLY A 251 0.01 -15.29 1.03
N TYR A 252 0.04 -16.36 1.83
CA TYR A 252 1.20 -16.78 2.60
C TYR A 252 1.74 -18.12 2.09
N SER A 253 3.04 -18.35 2.31
CA SER A 253 3.62 -19.68 2.11
C SER A 253 3.30 -20.56 3.31
N SER A 254 2.78 -21.77 3.06
CA SER A 254 2.34 -22.69 4.11
C SER A 254 3.49 -23.24 4.95
N ALA A 255 3.17 -23.65 6.16
CA ALA A 255 4.13 -24.22 7.11
C ALA A 255 3.68 -25.61 7.58
N LYS A 256 4.66 -26.42 7.98
CA LYS A 256 4.45 -27.77 8.51
C LYS A 256 5.40 -28.06 9.66
N VAL A 257 4.91 -28.77 10.67
CA VAL A 257 5.74 -29.24 11.79
C VAL A 257 5.24 -30.59 12.30
N ASP A 258 6.17 -31.47 12.66
CA ASP A 258 5.86 -32.75 13.29
C ASP A 258 5.95 -32.65 14.81
N ILE A 259 4.93 -33.20 15.48
CA ILE A 259 4.89 -33.35 16.93
C ILE A 259 4.72 -34.83 17.31
N THR A 260 5.18 -35.18 18.51
CA THR A 260 4.95 -36.51 19.10
C THR A 260 3.81 -36.42 20.10
N VAL A 261 2.78 -37.25 19.91
CA VAL A 261 1.76 -37.46 20.94
C VAL A 261 2.11 -38.73 21.70
N PHE A 262 2.35 -38.59 23.00
CA PHE A 262 2.65 -39.70 23.90
C PHE A 262 1.37 -40.43 24.29
N GLY A 263 1.35 -41.75 24.07
CA GLY A 263 0.22 -42.59 24.42
C GLY A 263 0.00 -42.66 25.93
N LYS A 264 -1.26 -42.80 26.36
CA LYS A 264 -1.53 -43.17 27.74
C LYS A 264 -1.25 -44.66 27.89
N GLU A 265 -0.24 -45.01 28.68
CA GLU A 265 0.02 -46.40 29.02
C GLU A 265 -1.24 -47.01 29.63
N THR A 266 -1.77 -48.05 28.97
CA THR A 266 -2.73 -48.92 29.60
C THR A 266 -1.96 -49.77 30.59
N SER A 267 -1.94 -49.37 31.86
CA SER A 267 -1.33 -50.18 32.92
C SER A 267 -1.87 -51.61 32.83
N PHE A 268 -1.03 -52.63 32.83
CA PHE A 268 -1.44 -54.05 32.73
C PHE A 268 -2.61 -54.40 33.65
N LEU A 269 -2.69 -53.74 34.81
CA LEU A 269 -3.78 -53.87 35.77
C LEU A 269 -5.15 -53.50 35.18
N SER A 270 -5.25 -52.50 34.31
CA SER A 270 -6.53 -52.11 33.68
C SER A 270 -7.08 -53.16 32.70
N LEU A 271 -6.25 -54.06 32.17
CA LEU A 271 -6.70 -55.18 31.33
C LEU A 271 -7.30 -56.32 32.16
N ILE A 272 -6.93 -56.41 33.44
CA ILE A 272 -7.40 -57.45 34.37
C ILE A 272 -8.56 -56.96 35.24
N ILE A 273 -8.61 -55.65 35.53
CA ILE A 273 -9.71 -55.00 36.24
C ILE A 273 -10.95 -55.03 35.33
N GLY A 274 -11.92 -55.88 35.69
CA GLY A 274 -13.17 -56.09 34.93
C GLY A 274 -13.19 -57.36 34.08
N ASN A 275 -12.04 -58.01 33.84
CA ASN A 275 -11.96 -59.27 33.12
C ASN A 275 -11.67 -60.45 34.07
N TRP A 276 -12.70 -60.90 34.77
CA TRP A 276 -12.62 -61.97 35.79
C TRP A 276 -12.09 -63.31 35.26
N ILE A 277 -12.19 -63.56 33.96
CA ILE A 277 -11.63 -64.76 33.32
C ILE A 277 -10.11 -64.72 33.32
N LEU A 278 -9.49 -63.57 33.04
CA LEU A 278 -8.03 -63.45 33.08
C LEU A 278 -7.51 -63.54 34.51
N VAL A 279 -8.23 -62.95 35.47
CA VAL A 279 -7.91 -63.06 36.89
C VAL A 279 -7.88 -64.52 37.35
N SER A 280 -8.89 -65.31 36.99
CA SER A 280 -8.97 -66.72 37.40
C SER A 280 -7.86 -67.58 36.78
N VAL A 281 -7.50 -67.33 35.52
CA VAL A 281 -6.38 -68.01 34.85
C VAL A 281 -5.04 -67.71 35.51
N ILE A 282 -4.76 -66.44 35.83
CA ILE A 282 -3.50 -66.05 36.50
C ILE A 282 -3.39 -66.70 37.88
N ILE A 283 -4.49 -66.73 38.64
CA ILE A 283 -4.52 -67.41 39.96
C ILE A 283 -4.26 -68.91 39.79
N ALA A 284 -4.89 -69.57 38.81
CA ALA A 284 -4.70 -71.00 38.57
C ALA A 284 -3.25 -71.34 38.20
N ILE A 285 -2.60 -70.53 37.36
CA ILE A 285 -1.19 -70.72 37.02
C ILE A 285 -0.31 -70.55 38.27
N GLY A 286 -0.58 -69.52 39.08
CA GLY A 286 0.14 -69.26 40.33
C GLY A 286 0.00 -70.40 41.35
N THR A 287 -1.19 -70.98 41.52
CA THR A 287 -1.41 -72.11 42.44
C THR A 287 -0.72 -73.38 41.97
N ILE A 288 -0.72 -73.67 40.65
CA ILE A 288 0.01 -74.80 40.08
C ILE A 288 1.52 -74.65 40.30
N ALA A 289 2.07 -73.45 40.07
CA ALA A 289 3.49 -73.18 40.29
C ALA A 289 3.88 -73.31 41.77
N LEU A 290 3.07 -72.78 42.69
CA LEU A 290 3.29 -72.93 44.13
C LEU A 290 3.23 -74.40 44.57
N PHE A 291 2.26 -75.15 44.04
CA PHE A 291 2.15 -76.58 44.30
C PHE A 291 3.35 -77.36 43.77
N ALA A 292 3.82 -77.05 42.57
CA ALA A 292 5.02 -77.65 41.98
C ALA A 292 6.27 -77.35 42.82
N VAL A 293 6.48 -76.11 43.24
CA VAL A 293 7.61 -75.72 44.10
C VAL A 293 7.53 -76.40 45.45
N TRP A 294 6.34 -76.46 46.06
CA TRP A 294 6.12 -77.16 47.32
C TRP A 294 6.41 -78.65 47.20
N TRP A 295 5.95 -79.29 46.12
CA TRP A 295 6.19 -80.71 45.83
C TRP A 295 7.68 -81.02 45.62
N TYR A 296 8.38 -80.16 44.87
CA TYR A 296 9.82 -80.32 44.61
C TYR A 296 10.68 -80.15 45.87
N ARG A 297 10.15 -79.50 46.91
CA ARG A 297 10.83 -79.29 48.18
C ARG A 297 10.68 -80.46 49.16
N GLN A 298 9.76 -81.38 48.89
CA GLN A 298 9.50 -82.59 49.69
C GLN A 298 10.30 -83.81 49.19
N TYR A 299 11.01 -83.67 48.07
CA TYR A 299 11.96 -84.65 47.52
C TYR A 299 13.38 -84.06 47.55
#